data_AF-A0A4Q7CK67-F1
#
_entry.id   AF-A0A4Q7CK67-F1
#
_cell.length_a   1.000
_cell.length_b   1.000
_cell.length_c   1.000
_cell.angle_alpha   90.00
_cell.angle_beta   90.00
_cell.angle_gamma   90.00
#
_symmetry.space_group_name_H-M   'P 1'
#
loop_
_entity.id
_entity.type
_entity.pdbx_description
1 polymer ?
#
loop_
_entity_poly.entity_id
_entity_poly.type
_entity_poly.pdbx_seq_one_letter_code
_entity_poly.pdbx_strand_id
1 'polypeptide(L)'
;PYIYQGEEIGMTDPHFTSIAQYRDVESINAYHQLLSEGHAEADVLAILGQKSRDNSRTPMQWSDDVNAGFTAGKPWIDISENYHQVNVRQALQNKESVFYTYQKLIQLR
;
A
#
# COMPACT_ATOMS: atom_id res chain seq x y z
N PRO A 1 -8.58 -18.32 10.05
CA PRO A 1 -8.67 -17.18 9.12
C PRO A 1 -7.25 -16.67 8.89
N TYR A 2 -6.95 -16.18 7.70
CA TYR A 2 -5.69 -15.52 7.40
C TYR A 2 -5.98 -14.02 7.24
N ILE A 3 -5.12 -13.19 7.82
CA ILE A 3 -5.18 -11.73 7.76
C ILE A 3 -3.84 -11.29 7.16
N TYR A 4 -3.87 -10.48 6.10
CA TYR A 4 -2.66 -9.96 5.48
C TYR A 4 -2.13 -8.74 6.25
N GLN A 5 -0.82 -8.50 6.21
CA GLN A 5 -0.21 -7.38 6.92
C GLN A 5 -0.81 -6.04 6.45
N GLY A 6 -1.27 -5.21 7.40
CA GLY A 6 -1.86 -3.91 7.09
C GLY A 6 -3.38 -3.96 6.85
N GLU A 7 -3.95 -5.14 6.63
CA GLU A 7 -5.39 -5.34 6.47
C GLU A 7 -6.12 -4.93 7.75
N GLU A 8 -5.55 -5.23 8.91
CA GLU A 8 -6.11 -4.93 10.23
C GLU A 8 -6.16 -3.43 10.56
N ILE A 9 -5.43 -2.59 9.81
CA ILE A 9 -5.50 -1.14 9.94
C ILE A 9 -6.16 -0.48 8.71
N GLY A 10 -6.59 -1.26 7.73
CA GLY A 10 -7.22 -0.76 6.51
C GLY A 10 -6.25 -0.07 5.56
N MET A 11 -5.02 -0.58 5.40
CA MET A 11 -4.11 -0.10 4.36
C MET A 11 -4.77 -0.22 2.97
N THR A 12 -4.57 0.80 2.15
CA THR A 12 -5.12 0.89 0.79
C THR A 12 -4.00 0.80 -0.23
N ASP A 13 -4.38 0.69 -1.50
CA ASP A 13 -3.45 0.87 -2.61
C ASP A 13 -2.73 2.24 -2.51
N PRO A 14 -1.46 2.34 -2.93
CA PRO A 14 -0.62 3.52 -2.67
C PRO A 14 -0.82 4.69 -3.63
N HIS A 15 -1.61 4.51 -4.70
CA HIS A 15 -1.88 5.53 -5.72
C HIS A 15 -0.60 6.16 -6.32
N PHE A 16 0.40 5.33 -6.63
CA PHE A 16 1.61 5.79 -7.31
C PHE A 16 1.29 6.48 -8.64
N THR A 17 2.02 7.57 -8.92
CA THR A 17 1.78 8.49 -10.05
C THR A 17 2.88 8.41 -11.10
N SER A 18 3.93 7.61 -10.87
CA SER A 18 5.02 7.42 -11.83
C SER A 18 5.49 5.96 -11.85
N ILE A 19 5.91 5.48 -13.03
CA ILE A 19 6.51 4.15 -13.18
C ILE A 19 7.74 3.95 -12.29
N ALA A 20 8.45 5.04 -11.96
CA ALA A 20 9.63 5.01 -11.09
C ALA A 20 9.33 4.60 -9.64
N GLN A 21 8.05 4.56 -9.24
CA GLN A 21 7.62 4.14 -7.91
C GLN A 21 7.35 2.62 -7.83
N TYR A 22 7.14 1.98 -8.97
CA TYR A 22 6.93 0.53 -9.07
C TYR A 22 8.26 -0.23 -9.07
N ARG A 23 8.22 -1.49 -8.64
CA ARG A 23 9.38 -2.41 -8.56
C ARG A 23 9.10 -3.76 -9.20
N ASP A 24 7.84 -4.13 -9.31
CA ASP A 24 7.40 -5.38 -9.87
C ASP A 24 7.70 -5.48 -11.37
N VAL A 25 8.46 -6.50 -11.75
CA VAL A 25 8.91 -6.72 -13.13
C VAL A 25 7.75 -6.88 -14.11
N GLU A 26 6.64 -7.49 -13.69
CA GLU A 26 5.45 -7.66 -14.51
C GLU A 26 4.77 -6.32 -14.78
N SER A 27 4.65 -5.48 -13.74
CA SER A 27 4.13 -4.11 -13.86
C SER A 27 5.00 -3.24 -14.77
N ILE A 28 6.34 -3.34 -14.65
CA ILE A 28 7.29 -2.60 -15.50
C ILE A 28 7.21 -3.07 -16.96
N ASN A 29 7.14 -4.37 -17.20
CA ASN A 29 7.02 -4.91 -18.55
C ASN A 29 5.67 -4.52 -19.19
N ALA A 30 4.57 -4.62 -18.44
CA ALA A 30 3.24 -4.21 -18.90
C ALA A 30 3.21 -2.72 -19.24
N TYR A 31 3.87 -1.88 -18.44
CA TYR A 31 4.00 -0.45 -18.72
C TYR A 31 4.63 -0.18 -20.08
N HIS A 32 5.81 -0.77 -20.33
CA HIS A 32 6.52 -0.57 -21.59
C HIS A 32 5.78 -1.15 -22.78
N GLN A 33 5.16 -2.33 -22.61
CA GLN A 33 4.37 -2.96 -23.66
C GLN A 33 3.19 -2.08 -24.07
N LEU A 34 2.36 -1.64 -23.12
CA LEU A 34 1.17 -0.84 -23.40
C LEU A 34 1.51 0.52 -24.02
N LEU A 35 2.59 1.16 -23.59
CA LEU A 35 3.09 2.37 -24.26
C LEU A 35 3.50 2.10 -25.71
N SER A 36 4.15 0.96 -25.99
CA SER A 36 4.54 0.60 -27.36
C SER A 36 3.34 0.29 -28.26
N GLU A 37 2.23 -0.12 -27.67
CA GLU A 37 0.94 -0.34 -28.33
C GLU A 37 0.16 0.97 -28.56
N GLY A 38 0.67 2.11 -28.05
CA GLY A 38 0.10 3.43 -28.27
C GLY A 38 -0.88 3.91 -27.21
N HIS A 39 -0.98 3.22 -26.07
CA HIS A 39 -1.79 3.68 -24.94
C HIS A 39 -1.20 4.95 -24.31
N ALA A 40 -2.06 5.83 -23.81
CA ALA A 40 -1.62 7.02 -23.09
C ALA A 40 -1.03 6.62 -21.73
N GLU A 41 0.08 7.24 -21.33
CA GLU A 41 0.76 6.95 -20.06
C GLU A 41 -0.17 7.02 -18.85
N ALA A 42 -1.08 8.00 -18.83
CA ALA A 42 -2.05 8.15 -17.75
C ALA A 42 -2.98 6.92 -17.62
N ASP A 43 -3.42 6.35 -18.74
CA ASP A 43 -4.29 5.16 -18.72
C ASP A 43 -3.51 3.94 -18.24
N VAL A 44 -2.25 3.80 -18.68
CA VAL A 44 -1.37 2.71 -18.25
C VAL A 44 -1.10 2.80 -16.73
N LEU A 45 -0.79 3.99 -16.21
CA LEU A 45 -0.63 4.20 -14.77
C LEU A 45 -1.91 3.92 -13.99
N ALA A 46 -3.08 4.27 -14.54
CA ALA A 46 -4.37 3.94 -13.92
C ALA A 46 -4.63 2.43 -13.87
N ILE A 47 -4.20 1.67 -14.90
CA ILE A 47 -4.25 0.20 -14.90
C ILE A 47 -3.31 -0.36 -13.82
N LEU A 48 -2.06 0.11 -13.76
CA LEU A 48 -1.11 -0.33 -12.75
C LEU A 48 -1.59 -0.01 -11.34
N GLY A 49 -2.17 1.17 -11.12
CA GLY A 49 -2.77 1.57 -9.85
C GLY A 49 -3.87 0.63 -9.36
N GLN A 50 -4.52 -0.13 -10.24
CA GLN A 50 -5.58 -1.10 -9.89
C GLN A 50 -5.11 -2.57 -9.87
N LYS A 51 -3.99 -2.89 -10.52
CA LYS A 51 -3.61 -4.28 -10.84
C LYS A 51 -2.23 -4.68 -10.38
N SER A 52 -1.36 -3.72 -10.09
CA SER A 52 0.02 -4.03 -9.72
C SER A 52 0.06 -4.84 -8.42
N ARG A 53 0.92 -5.86 -8.41
CA ARG A 53 1.20 -6.64 -7.20
C ARG A 53 1.94 -5.82 -6.14
N ASP A 54 2.54 -4.70 -6.52
CA ASP A 54 3.21 -3.79 -5.58
C ASP A 54 2.23 -3.06 -4.66
N ASN A 55 0.94 -2.98 -5.03
CA ASN A 55 -0.08 -2.29 -4.23
C ASN A 55 -0.15 -2.82 -2.80
N SER A 56 0.01 -4.13 -2.61
CA SER A 56 0.01 -4.79 -1.28
C SER A 56 1.41 -5.01 -0.70
N ARG A 57 2.48 -4.59 -1.39
CA ARG A 57 3.88 -4.78 -0.94
C ARG A 57 4.52 -3.52 -0.39
N THR A 58 3.75 -2.44 -0.29
CA THR A 58 4.23 -1.20 0.31
C THR A 58 4.58 -1.41 1.78
N PRO A 59 5.53 -0.63 2.33
CA PRO A 59 5.95 -0.80 3.71
C PRO A 59 4.80 -0.69 4.70
N MET A 60 4.81 -1.54 5.74
CA MET A 60 3.83 -1.49 6.83
C MET A 60 3.85 -0.13 7.52
N GLN A 61 2.66 0.43 7.76
CA GLN A 61 2.48 1.77 8.30
C GLN A 61 2.39 1.75 9.84
N TRP A 62 3.53 1.81 10.53
CA TRP A 62 3.58 1.73 11.99
C TRP A 62 3.15 3.03 12.69
N SER A 63 3.49 4.16 12.12
CA SER A 63 3.27 5.49 12.71
C SER A 63 3.18 6.57 11.63
N ASP A 64 2.99 7.82 12.06
CA ASP A 64 3.08 9.05 11.26
C ASP A 64 4.49 9.64 11.18
N ASP A 65 5.50 8.94 11.71
CA ASP A 65 6.92 9.33 11.60
C ASP A 65 7.45 9.08 10.18
N VAL A 66 8.66 9.57 9.88
CA VAL A 66 9.33 9.36 8.58
C VAL A 66 9.28 7.89 8.15
N ASN A 67 8.94 7.67 6.88
CA ASN A 67 8.72 6.35 6.29
C ASN A 67 7.70 5.49 7.06
N ALA A 68 6.67 6.12 7.63
CA ALA A 68 5.68 5.48 8.50
C ALA A 68 6.28 4.72 9.71
N GLY A 69 7.51 5.05 10.11
CA GLY A 69 8.27 4.31 11.13
C GLY A 69 8.77 2.93 10.67
N PHE A 70 8.70 2.60 9.38
CA PHE A 70 9.16 1.32 8.83
C PHE A 70 10.70 1.20 8.83
N THR A 71 11.40 2.29 8.49
CA THR A 71 12.85 2.31 8.41
C THR A 71 13.40 3.72 8.63
N ALA A 72 14.57 3.82 9.25
CA ALA A 72 15.34 5.06 9.31
C ALA A 72 16.06 5.38 7.98
N GLY A 73 16.18 4.41 7.07
CA GLY A 73 16.84 4.55 5.78
C GLY A 73 15.87 4.90 4.64
N LYS A 74 16.22 4.49 3.42
CA LYS A 74 15.31 4.55 2.27
C LYS A 74 14.57 3.21 2.12
N PRO A 75 13.24 3.18 2.12
CA PRO A 75 12.51 1.94 1.84
C PRO A 75 12.78 1.49 0.39
N TRP A 76 12.73 0.18 0.16
CA TRP A 76 13.03 -0.40 -1.15
C TRP A 76 11.99 -0.03 -2.22
N ILE A 77 10.75 0.24 -1.78
CA ILE A 77 9.63 0.76 -2.55
C ILE A 77 9.03 1.96 -1.80
N ASP A 78 8.39 2.86 -2.54
CA ASP A 78 7.75 4.05 -1.98
C ASP A 78 6.60 3.68 -1.03
N ILE A 79 6.21 4.63 -0.18
CA ILE A 79 5.17 4.48 0.85
C ILE A 79 3.93 5.26 0.41
N SER A 80 2.75 4.73 0.70
CA SER A 80 1.49 5.45 0.48
C SER A 80 1.43 6.72 1.33
N GLU A 81 1.11 7.87 0.74
CA GLU A 81 1.04 9.16 1.45
C GLU A 81 0.01 9.16 2.61
N ASN A 82 -0.93 8.23 2.60
CA ASN A 82 -1.97 8.14 3.62
C ASN A 82 -1.48 7.63 4.99
N TYR A 83 -0.18 7.28 5.13
CA TYR A 83 0.35 6.77 6.40
C TYR A 83 0.22 7.76 7.57
N HIS A 84 0.07 9.06 7.28
CA HIS A 84 -0.25 10.08 8.29
C HIS A 84 -1.64 9.93 8.92
N GLN A 85 -2.53 9.13 8.32
CA GLN A 85 -3.90 8.89 8.80
C GLN A 85 -4.15 7.40 9.06
N VAL A 86 -3.56 6.53 8.25
CA VAL A 86 -3.69 5.07 8.36
C VAL A 86 -2.38 4.54 8.93
N ASN A 87 -2.31 4.29 10.23
CA ASN A 87 -1.13 3.65 10.83
C ASN A 87 -1.48 2.94 12.14
N VAL A 88 -0.62 2.02 12.58
CA VAL A 88 -0.82 1.24 13.81
C VAL A 88 -0.94 2.13 15.05
N ARG A 89 -0.08 3.16 15.18
CA ARG A 89 -0.12 4.10 16.32
C ARG A 89 -1.52 4.72 16.48
N GLN A 90 -2.11 5.23 15.40
CA GLN A 90 -3.45 5.81 15.41
C GLN A 90 -4.55 4.74 15.58
N ALA A 91 -4.43 3.59 14.92
CA ALA A 91 -5.40 2.50 15.04
C ALA A 91 -5.50 1.97 16.48
N LEU A 92 -4.39 1.91 17.23
CA LEU A 92 -4.39 1.48 18.62
C LEU A 92 -4.97 2.50 19.59
N GLN A 93 -4.89 3.81 19.26
CA GLN A 93 -5.46 4.89 20.06
C GLN A 93 -6.98 4.99 19.88
N ASN A 94 -7.51 4.66 18.71
CA ASN A 94 -8.95 4.68 18.42
C ASN A 94 -9.61 3.31 18.72
N LYS A 95 -10.48 3.22 19.73
CA LYS A 95 -11.20 1.98 20.10
C LYS A 95 -12.26 1.52 19.09
N GLU A 96 -12.63 2.39 18.15
CA GLU A 96 -13.55 2.08 17.04
C GLU A 96 -12.79 1.75 15.75
N SER A 97 -11.46 1.58 15.81
CA SER A 97 -10.65 1.26 14.63
C SER A 97 -10.94 -0.12 14.05
N VAL A 98 -10.51 -0.29 12.79
CA VAL A 98 -10.49 -1.59 12.08
C VAL A 98 -9.75 -2.64 12.91
N PHE A 99 -8.64 -2.26 13.56
CA PHE A 99 -7.82 -3.16 14.37
C PHE A 99 -8.63 -3.84 15.49
N TYR A 100 -9.40 -3.05 16.26
CA TYR A 100 -10.22 -3.62 17.33
C TYR A 100 -11.42 -4.41 16.80
N THR A 101 -11.87 -4.13 15.58
CA THR A 101 -12.87 -4.97 14.90
C THR A 101 -12.28 -6.35 14.59
N TYR A 102 -11.08 -6.41 13.98
CA TYR A 102 -10.37 -7.67 13.75
C TYR A 102 -10.09 -8.42 15.06
N GLN A 103 -9.60 -7.73 16.09
CA GLN A 103 -9.34 -8.34 17.39
C GLN A 103 -10.60 -8.98 18.00
N LYS A 104 -11.76 -8.29 17.96
CA LYS A 104 -13.04 -8.83 18.43
C LYS A 104 -13.47 -10.06 17.61
N LEU A 105 -13.31 -10.02 16.28
CA LEU A 105 -13.64 -11.16 15.41
C LEU A 105 -12.77 -12.40 15.71
N ILE A 106 -11.49 -12.19 16.05
CA ILE A 106 -10.59 -13.28 16.46
C ILE A 106 -11.03 -13.86 17.79
N GLN A 107 -11.42 -13.04 18.77
CA GLN A 107 -11.89 -13.51 20.09
C GLN A 107 -13.22 -14.27 20.03
N LEU A 108 -14.07 -13.98 19.03
CA LEU A 108 -15.35 -14.66 18.84
C LEU A 108 -15.22 -16.06 18.22
N ARG A 109 -14.06 -16.40 17.63
CA ARG A 109 -13.82 -17.68 16.97
C ARG A 109 -13.33 -18.72 17.96
#